data_AF-A0A3E0INT1-F1
#
_entry.id   AF-A0A3E0INT1-F1
#
_cell.length_a   1.000
_cell.length_b   1.000
_cell.length_c   1.000
_cell.angle_alpha   90.00
_cell.angle_beta   90.00
_cell.angle_gamma   90.00
#
_symmetry.space_group_name_H-M   'P 1'
#
loop_
_entity.id
_entity.type
_entity.pdbx_description
1 polymer ?
#
loop_
_entity_poly.entity_id
_entity_poly.type
_entity_poly.pdbx_seq_one_letter_code
_entity_poly.pdbx_strand_id
1 'polypeptide(L)'
;DIDGIVIKVNQIELQEEMGFTQKSPRWAIAYKFPAEEVVSQLHDIELSIGRTGVVTPTAILEPVRVAGTTVSRASLHNEDLIHEKDIRIGDYVVIKKAGDIIPEVVRVILDRRPDDAKTYHMPTHCPSCEHELVRIEGEVALRCINPKCQAQLVEGLIHFVSRQAMNIDGLGTKIIEQLYHNHLIKDVADIFYLTKEDLLPLERMGEKKAQNIINAIEKSKAQSLEHLLFGLGIRHLGVKASRVLAEE
;
A
#
# COMPACT_ATOMS: atom_id res chain seq x y z
N ASP A 1 -10.10 -11.10 22.74
CA ASP A 1 -8.63 -11.23 22.63
C ASP A 1 -7.94 -9.94 23.02
N ILE A 2 -6.76 -10.06 23.62
CA ILE A 2 -5.86 -8.95 23.98
C ILE A 2 -4.54 -9.17 23.24
N ASP A 3 -3.95 -8.12 22.66
CA ASP A 3 -2.70 -8.15 21.88
C ASP A 3 -1.48 -7.66 22.69
N GLY A 4 -1.68 -7.33 23.97
CA GLY A 4 -0.63 -6.88 24.88
C GLY A 4 -1.17 -6.20 26.13
N ILE A 5 -0.32 -5.37 26.74
CA ILE A 5 -0.65 -4.54 27.89
C ILE A 5 -0.33 -3.07 27.58
N VAL A 6 -1.03 -2.13 28.21
CA VAL A 6 -0.71 -0.71 28.09
C VAL A 6 -0.03 -0.24 29.37
N ILE A 7 1.20 0.25 29.25
CA ILE A 7 1.95 0.84 30.35
C ILE A 7 1.69 2.35 30.34
N LYS A 8 1.24 2.91 31.46
CA LYS A 8 0.87 4.32 31.60
C LYS A 8 1.54 4.93 32.82
N VAL A 9 2.00 6.18 32.70
CA VAL A 9 2.36 7.01 33.86
C VAL A 9 1.09 7.28 34.68
N ASN A 10 1.11 6.97 35.97
CA ASN A 10 -0.11 7.04 36.79
C ASN A 10 -0.46 8.47 37.27
N GLN A 11 0.53 9.35 37.41
CA GLN A 11 0.33 10.74 37.86
C GLN A 11 -0.17 11.62 36.71
N ILE A 12 -1.26 12.35 36.92
CA ILE A 12 -1.95 13.14 35.87
C ILE A 12 -1.13 14.38 35.51
N GLU A 13 -0.50 15.03 36.49
CA GLU A 13 0.30 16.24 36.29
C GLU A 13 1.46 15.97 35.31
N LEU A 14 2.09 14.79 35.43
CA LEU A 14 3.13 14.35 34.50
C LEU A 14 2.59 14.00 33.11
N GLN A 15 1.34 13.52 33.00
CA GLN A 15 0.73 13.29 31.69
C GLN A 15 0.49 14.60 30.94
N GLU A 16 0.04 15.64 31.65
CA GLU A 16 -0.20 16.98 31.10
C GLU A 16 1.12 17.62 30.64
N GLU A 17 2.18 17.54 31.45
CA GLU A 17 3.50 18.05 31.10
C GLU A 17 4.11 17.32 29.90
N MET A 18 4.00 15.98 29.85
CA MET A 18 4.52 15.19 28.72
C MET A 18 3.75 15.44 27.43
N GLY A 19 2.43 15.63 27.50
CA GLY A 19 1.57 15.88 26.35
C GLY A 19 1.51 14.74 25.33
N PHE A 20 1.30 15.11 24.06
CA PHE A 20 1.01 14.18 22.96
C PHE A 20 1.96 14.39 21.77
N THR A 21 2.19 13.32 21.01
CA THR A 21 2.65 13.43 19.62
C THR A 21 1.45 13.63 18.69
N GLN A 22 1.68 13.72 17.38
CA GLN A 22 0.57 13.80 16.42
C GLN A 22 -0.40 12.61 16.46
N LYS A 23 0.05 11.43 16.91
CA LYS A 23 -0.72 10.18 16.80
C LYS A 23 -0.91 9.45 18.13
N SER A 24 -0.14 9.77 19.15
CA SER A 24 -0.14 9.01 20.41
C SER A 24 0.28 9.86 21.61
N PRO A 25 -0.20 9.55 22.83
CA PRO A 25 0.29 10.15 24.08
C PRO A 25 1.78 9.81 24.29
N ARG A 26 2.53 10.72 24.93
CA ARG A 26 3.93 10.47 25.31
C ARG A 26 4.08 9.68 26.61
N TRP A 27 3.04 9.69 27.44
CA TRP A 27 3.00 9.08 28.78
C TRP A 27 2.43 7.65 28.81
N ALA A 28 2.12 7.07 27.64
CA ALA A 28 1.62 5.70 27.53
C ALA A 28 2.18 4.97 26.32
N ILE A 29 2.42 3.66 26.48
CA ILE A 29 2.88 2.78 25.40
C ILE A 29 2.15 1.43 25.45
N ALA A 30 1.81 0.90 24.28
CA ALA A 30 1.31 -0.46 24.14
C ALA A 30 2.50 -1.44 24.06
N TYR A 31 2.64 -2.29 25.06
CA TYR A 31 3.60 -3.38 25.10
C TYR A 31 2.95 -4.66 24.58
N LYS A 32 3.18 -4.97 23.31
CA LYS A 32 2.54 -6.07 22.60
C LYS A 32 3.14 -7.44 22.96
N PHE A 33 2.33 -8.49 22.91
CA PHE A 33 2.82 -9.86 22.99
C PHE A 33 3.72 -10.19 21.78
N PRO A 34 4.62 -11.18 21.90
CA PRO A 34 5.38 -11.67 20.75
C PRO A 34 4.43 -12.06 19.61
N ALA A 35 4.73 -11.62 18.40
CA ALA A 35 3.91 -11.92 17.24
C ALA A 35 3.92 -13.44 16.96
N GLU A 36 2.77 -13.98 16.58
CA GLU A 36 2.67 -15.37 16.15
C GLU A 36 3.49 -15.56 14.86
N GLU A 37 4.49 -16.46 14.93
CA GLU A 37 5.29 -16.87 13.79
C GLU A 37 4.78 -18.22 13.27
N VAL A 38 4.55 -18.33 11.97
CA VAL A 38 4.17 -19.58 11.30
C VAL A 38 5.08 -19.87 10.14
N VAL A 39 5.07 -21.11 9.68
CA VAL A 39 5.84 -21.54 8.50
C VAL A 39 4.89 -21.71 7.32
N SER A 40 5.28 -21.21 6.16
CA SER A 40 4.62 -21.51 4.88
C SER A 40 5.63 -21.66 3.74
N GLN A 41 5.21 -22.28 2.64
CA GLN A 41 6.02 -22.42 1.44
C GLN A 41 5.88 -21.18 0.56
N LEU A 42 7.00 -20.68 0.04
CA LEU A 42 7.07 -19.59 -0.94
C LEU A 42 6.95 -20.16 -2.36
N HIS A 43 5.83 -19.89 -3.03
CA HIS A 43 5.57 -20.38 -4.39
C HIS A 43 6.13 -19.48 -5.46
N ASP A 44 6.03 -18.16 -5.28
CA ASP A 44 6.48 -17.18 -6.26
C ASP A 44 6.67 -15.80 -5.62
N ILE A 45 7.22 -14.85 -6.36
CA ILE A 45 7.35 -13.45 -5.97
C ILE A 45 6.71 -12.57 -7.04
N GLU A 46 5.64 -11.88 -6.67
CA GLU A 46 4.95 -10.93 -7.54
C GLU A 46 5.45 -9.50 -7.27
N LEU A 47 5.58 -8.71 -8.33
CA LEU A 47 6.00 -7.32 -8.26
C LEU A 47 4.80 -6.39 -8.40
N SER A 48 4.74 -5.40 -7.51
CA SER A 48 3.81 -4.28 -7.62
C SER A 48 4.59 -2.99 -7.83
N ILE A 49 4.08 -2.12 -8.71
CA ILE A 49 4.65 -0.78 -8.91
C ILE A 49 3.75 0.19 -8.16
N GLY A 50 4.26 0.82 -7.10
CA GLY A 50 3.51 1.83 -6.36
C GLY A 50 3.41 3.16 -7.12
N ARG A 51 2.56 4.07 -6.67
CA ARG A 51 2.35 5.40 -7.26
C ARG A 51 3.61 6.24 -7.52
N THR A 52 4.69 6.03 -6.75
CA THR A 52 5.96 6.76 -6.92
C THR A 52 7.00 5.97 -7.72
N GLY A 53 6.58 4.89 -8.36
CA GLY A 53 7.43 4.02 -9.17
C GLY A 53 8.17 2.94 -8.38
N VAL A 54 8.06 2.89 -7.05
CA VAL A 54 8.71 1.83 -6.24
C VAL A 54 8.23 0.46 -6.68
N VAL A 55 9.17 -0.41 -7.03
CA VAL A 55 8.93 -1.82 -7.32
C VAL A 55 9.01 -2.60 -6.02
N THR A 56 7.87 -3.11 -5.55
CA THR A 56 7.75 -3.80 -4.26
C THR A 56 7.52 -5.30 -4.48
N PRO A 57 8.43 -6.16 -3.99
CA PRO A 57 8.27 -7.61 -4.05
C PRO A 57 7.31 -8.11 -2.98
N THR A 58 6.35 -8.95 -3.40
CA THR A 58 5.39 -9.62 -2.52
C THR A 58 5.53 -11.12 -2.68
N ALA A 59 5.79 -11.82 -1.59
CA ALA A 59 5.79 -13.28 -1.54
C ALA A 59 4.38 -13.82 -1.79
N ILE A 60 4.26 -14.77 -2.71
CA ILE A 60 3.08 -15.61 -2.92
C ILE A 60 3.31 -16.92 -2.16
N LEU A 61 2.47 -17.15 -1.15
CA LEU A 61 2.67 -18.20 -0.17
C LEU A 61 1.58 -19.26 -0.26
N GLU A 62 1.91 -20.49 0.15
CA GLU A 62 0.90 -21.48 0.49
C GLU A 62 -0.02 -20.90 1.58
N PRO A 63 -1.35 -20.93 1.42
CA PRO A 63 -2.25 -20.32 2.39
C PRO A 63 -2.07 -20.90 3.80
N VAL A 64 -1.75 -20.04 4.77
CA VAL A 64 -1.51 -20.43 6.17
C VAL A 64 -2.30 -19.53 7.13
N ARG A 65 -2.77 -20.06 8.26
CA ARG A 65 -3.43 -19.23 9.28
C ARG A 65 -2.39 -18.56 10.19
N VAL A 66 -2.52 -17.25 10.39
CA VAL A 66 -1.67 -16.43 11.28
C VAL A 66 -2.55 -15.46 12.04
N ALA A 67 -2.52 -15.48 13.37
CA ALA A 67 -3.31 -14.60 14.23
C ALA A 67 -4.79 -14.54 13.78
N GLY A 68 -5.40 -15.71 13.63
CA GLY A 68 -6.82 -15.87 13.29
C GLY A 68 -7.23 -15.64 11.83
N THR A 69 -6.35 -15.20 10.94
CA THR A 69 -6.69 -15.01 9.50
C THR A 69 -5.80 -15.83 8.59
N THR A 70 -6.33 -16.24 7.44
CA THR A 70 -5.52 -16.87 6.38
C THR A 70 -4.69 -15.82 5.64
N VAL A 71 -3.38 -16.06 5.54
CA VAL A 71 -2.40 -15.27 4.82
C VAL A 71 -1.89 -16.09 3.64
N SER A 72 -1.95 -15.53 2.44
CA SER A 72 -1.34 -16.09 1.21
C SER A 72 -0.34 -15.13 0.56
N ARG A 73 -0.16 -13.94 1.14
CA ARG A 73 0.73 -12.89 0.62
C ARG A 73 1.48 -12.24 1.78
N ALA A 74 2.76 -11.98 1.61
CA ALA A 74 3.58 -11.29 2.61
C ALA A 74 4.58 -10.34 1.96
N SER A 75 4.89 -9.25 2.65
CA SER A 75 5.92 -8.30 2.20
C SER A 75 7.30 -8.95 2.24
N LEU A 76 8.07 -8.76 1.17
CA LEU A 76 9.52 -8.99 1.13
C LEU A 76 10.32 -7.69 1.26
N HIS A 77 9.63 -6.54 1.34
CA HIS A 77 10.16 -5.18 1.47
C HIS A 77 10.96 -4.68 0.27
N ASN A 78 12.10 -5.29 -0.05
CA ASN A 78 12.98 -4.91 -1.17
C ASN A 78 13.92 -6.08 -1.55
N GLU A 79 14.62 -5.92 -2.67
CA GLU A 79 15.57 -6.92 -3.19
C GLU A 79 16.74 -7.19 -2.24
N ASP A 80 17.26 -6.16 -1.58
CA ASP A 80 18.41 -6.31 -0.68
C ASP A 80 18.08 -7.24 0.49
N LEU A 81 16.86 -7.13 1.04
CA LEU A 81 16.37 -8.01 2.11
C LEU A 81 16.08 -9.45 1.62
N ILE A 82 15.71 -9.62 0.34
CA ILE A 82 15.58 -10.95 -0.27
C ILE A 82 16.96 -11.61 -0.29
N HIS A 83 18.00 -10.89 -0.69
CA HIS A 83 19.38 -11.40 -0.74
C HIS A 83 20.01 -11.58 0.63
N GLU A 84 19.84 -10.63 1.55
CA GLU A 84 20.37 -10.69 2.92
C GLU A 84 19.83 -11.92 3.66
N LYS A 85 18.56 -12.26 3.45
CA LYS A 85 17.90 -13.43 4.04
C LYS A 85 18.03 -14.71 3.20
N ASP A 86 18.72 -14.64 2.05
CA ASP A 86 18.85 -15.70 1.06
C ASP A 86 17.49 -16.35 0.72
N ILE A 87 16.45 -15.55 0.47
CA ILE A 87 15.11 -16.03 0.14
C ILE A 87 15.06 -16.52 -1.31
N ARG A 88 14.62 -17.76 -1.51
CA ARG A 88 14.50 -18.41 -2.82
C ARG A 88 13.10 -18.89 -3.08
N ILE A 89 12.67 -18.86 -4.34
CA ILE A 89 11.40 -19.46 -4.74
C ILE A 89 11.46 -20.96 -4.44
N GLY A 90 10.44 -21.48 -3.77
CA GLY A 90 10.34 -22.85 -3.27
C GLY A 90 10.64 -23.00 -1.78
N ASP A 91 11.27 -22.00 -1.13
CA ASP A 91 11.68 -22.08 0.27
C ASP A 91 10.49 -22.20 1.24
N TYR A 92 10.73 -22.87 2.38
CA TYR A 92 9.88 -22.72 3.56
C TYR A 92 10.33 -21.48 4.34
N VAL A 93 9.42 -20.53 4.51
CA VAL A 93 9.66 -19.24 5.15
C VAL A 93 8.84 -19.08 6.41
N VAL A 94 9.43 -18.40 7.40
CA VAL A 94 8.73 -17.97 8.60
C VAL A 94 8.08 -16.63 8.35
N ILE A 95 6.77 -16.54 8.62
CA ILE A 95 5.94 -15.37 8.41
C ILE A 95 5.37 -14.93 9.75
N LYS A 96 5.26 -13.63 9.94
CA LYS A 96 4.55 -13.01 11.06
C LYS A 96 3.71 -11.84 10.58
N LYS A 97 2.78 -11.36 11.40
CA LYS A 97 2.10 -10.09 11.15
C LYS A 97 2.77 -8.97 11.95
N ALA A 98 3.38 -8.02 11.24
CA ALA A 98 3.83 -6.77 11.82
C ALA A 98 2.62 -5.96 12.34
N GLY A 99 2.67 -5.59 13.63
CA GLY A 99 1.58 -4.87 14.29
C GLY A 99 0.22 -5.59 14.27
N ASP A 100 0.24 -6.93 14.17
CA ASP A 100 -0.93 -7.83 14.10
C ASP A 100 -1.78 -7.71 12.82
N ILE A 101 -1.31 -6.94 11.83
CA ILE A 101 -2.07 -6.64 10.61
C ILE A 101 -1.30 -7.04 9.34
N ILE A 102 -0.05 -6.61 9.17
CA ILE A 102 0.66 -6.70 7.88
C ILE A 102 1.56 -7.92 7.86
N PRO A 103 1.31 -8.94 7.02
CA PRO A 103 2.18 -10.12 6.96
C PRO A 103 3.54 -9.79 6.30
N GLU A 104 4.61 -10.27 6.90
CA GLU A 104 5.98 -10.14 6.38
C GLU A 104 6.79 -11.42 6.55
N VAL A 105 7.72 -11.66 5.63
CA VAL A 105 8.67 -12.78 5.73
C VAL A 105 9.81 -12.41 6.67
N VAL A 106 9.97 -13.18 7.74
CA VAL A 106 10.99 -12.97 8.77
C VAL A 106 12.32 -13.59 8.34
N ARG A 107 12.32 -14.89 8.01
CA ARG A 107 13.51 -15.69 7.68
C ARG A 107 13.14 -16.93 6.88
N VAL A 108 14.13 -17.53 6.23
CA VAL A 108 14.04 -18.85 5.60
C VAL A 108 14.36 -19.95 6.62
N ILE A 109 13.76 -21.12 6.47
CA ILE A 109 14.15 -22.36 7.16
C ILE A 109 15.10 -23.15 6.25
N LEU A 110 16.39 -22.87 6.37
CA LEU A 110 17.42 -23.45 5.50
C LEU A 110 17.44 -24.99 5.55
N ASP A 111 17.17 -25.59 6.72
CA ASP A 111 17.13 -27.05 6.90
C ASP A 111 16.02 -27.74 6.10
N ARG A 112 15.04 -26.98 5.57
CA ARG A 112 13.93 -27.47 4.76
C ARG A 112 14.01 -26.99 3.31
N ARG A 113 15.12 -26.39 2.89
CA ARG A 113 15.28 -25.90 1.53
C ARG A 113 15.21 -27.06 0.54
N PRO A 114 14.29 -27.02 -0.43
CA PRO A 114 14.29 -27.98 -1.53
C PRO A 114 15.53 -27.82 -2.42
N ASP A 115 16.01 -28.92 -3.01
CA ASP A 115 17.16 -28.91 -3.93
C ASP A 115 16.92 -28.08 -5.19
N ASP A 116 15.66 -27.89 -5.58
CA ASP A 116 15.22 -27.12 -6.75
C ASP A 116 14.88 -25.65 -6.44
N ALA A 117 15.19 -25.16 -5.24
CA ALA A 117 14.96 -23.78 -4.84
C ALA A 117 15.75 -22.77 -5.70
N LYS A 118 15.06 -21.74 -6.22
CA LYS A 118 15.62 -20.80 -7.20
C LYS A 118 15.88 -19.43 -6.59
N THR A 119 17.11 -18.94 -6.75
CA THR A 119 17.45 -17.55 -6.40
C THR A 119 16.59 -16.58 -7.20
N TYR A 120 16.06 -15.57 -6.53
CA TYR A 120 15.27 -14.51 -7.14
C TYR A 120 16.12 -13.26 -7.39
N HIS A 121 15.89 -12.61 -8.52
CA HIS A 121 16.47 -11.31 -8.87
C HIS A 121 15.36 -10.40 -9.38
N MET A 122 15.45 -9.11 -9.05
CA MET A 122 14.55 -8.13 -9.66
C MET A 122 14.79 -8.03 -11.17
N PRO A 123 13.74 -7.73 -11.95
CA PRO A 123 13.89 -7.47 -13.37
C PRO A 123 14.65 -6.15 -13.59
N THR A 124 15.32 -6.04 -14.75
CA THR A 124 15.97 -4.80 -15.17
C THR A 124 14.99 -3.80 -15.80
N HIS A 125 13.81 -4.27 -16.22
CA HIS A 125 12.77 -3.46 -16.85
C HIS A 125 11.45 -3.58 -16.09
N CYS A 126 10.67 -2.50 -16.11
CA CYS A 126 9.40 -2.41 -15.40
C CYS A 126 8.39 -3.39 -15.99
N PRO A 127 7.79 -4.30 -15.20
CA PRO A 127 6.83 -5.26 -15.75
C PRO A 127 5.53 -4.62 -16.23
N SER A 128 5.26 -3.36 -15.89
CA SER A 128 4.07 -2.62 -16.35
C SER A 128 4.27 -1.82 -17.64
N CYS A 129 5.49 -1.33 -17.91
CA CYS A 129 5.71 -0.40 -19.04
C CYS A 129 7.02 -0.62 -19.79
N GLU A 130 7.77 -1.66 -19.44
CA GLU A 130 9.03 -2.08 -20.05
C GLU A 130 10.15 -1.05 -20.02
N HIS A 131 9.98 0.08 -19.32
CA HIS A 131 11.05 1.06 -19.13
C HIS A 131 12.12 0.53 -18.18
N GLU A 132 13.38 0.92 -18.39
CA GLU A 132 14.49 0.56 -17.52
C GLU A 132 14.23 0.97 -16.06
N LEU A 133 14.44 0.04 -15.14
CA LEU A 133 14.34 0.27 -13.72
C LEU A 133 15.65 0.80 -13.19
N VAL A 134 15.57 1.81 -12.34
CA VAL A 134 16.75 2.46 -11.76
C VAL A 134 16.67 2.45 -10.24
N ARG A 135 17.82 2.27 -9.61
CA ARG A 135 18.00 2.51 -8.18
C ARG A 135 18.61 3.91 -8.03
N ILE A 136 17.83 4.84 -7.49
CA ILE A 136 18.28 6.23 -7.30
C ILE A 136 19.38 6.25 -6.24
N GLU A 137 20.42 7.06 -6.43
CA GLU A 137 21.51 7.20 -5.46
C GLU A 137 20.97 7.56 -4.06
N GLY A 138 21.39 6.80 -3.05
CA GLY A 138 20.92 6.94 -1.67
C GLY A 138 19.60 6.22 -1.34
N GLU A 139 18.94 5.59 -2.33
CA GLU A 139 17.74 4.78 -2.11
C GLU A 139 18.02 3.28 -2.23
N VAL A 140 17.34 2.49 -1.38
CA VAL A 140 17.33 1.02 -1.46
C VAL A 140 16.32 0.52 -2.50
N ALA A 141 15.28 1.32 -2.76
CA ALA A 141 14.18 0.93 -3.62
C ALA A 141 14.55 0.97 -5.10
N LEU A 142 14.25 -0.12 -5.82
CA LEU A 142 14.22 -0.14 -7.28
C LEU A 142 12.98 0.61 -7.78
N ARG A 143 13.12 1.44 -8.82
CA ARG A 143 12.04 2.31 -9.29
C ARG A 143 11.86 2.34 -10.80
N CYS A 144 10.61 2.47 -11.21
CA CYS A 144 10.23 2.92 -12.55
C CYS A 144 10.19 4.46 -12.58
N ILE A 145 11.02 5.08 -13.40
CA ILE A 145 11.08 6.55 -13.58
C ILE A 145 10.23 7.06 -14.75
N ASN A 146 9.53 6.17 -15.46
CA ASN A 146 8.68 6.56 -16.58
C ASN A 146 7.39 7.24 -16.06
N PRO A 147 7.18 8.56 -16.31
CA PRO A 147 5.98 9.25 -15.86
C PRO A 147 4.70 8.75 -16.56
N LYS A 148 4.83 8.04 -17.68
CA LYS A 148 3.71 7.42 -18.42
C LYS A 148 3.49 5.95 -18.03
N CYS A 149 4.12 5.48 -16.95
CA CYS A 149 3.94 4.11 -16.47
C CYS A 149 2.48 3.89 -16.06
N GLN A 150 1.79 2.96 -16.73
CA GLN A 150 0.38 2.64 -16.46
C GLN A 150 0.12 2.33 -14.98
N ALA A 151 0.93 1.46 -14.36
CA ALA A 151 0.75 1.14 -12.95
C ALA A 151 0.88 2.35 -12.02
N GLN A 152 1.79 3.30 -12.32
CA GLN A 152 1.93 4.52 -11.52
C GLN A 152 0.73 5.45 -11.69
N LEU A 153 0.21 5.57 -12.92
CA LEU A 153 -0.98 6.37 -13.21
C LEU A 153 -2.21 5.81 -12.48
N VAL A 154 -2.44 4.50 -12.57
CA VAL A 154 -3.53 3.81 -11.88
C VAL A 154 -3.42 3.98 -10.36
N GLU A 155 -2.24 3.74 -9.78
CA GLU A 155 -2.01 3.95 -8.34
C GLU A 155 -2.14 5.43 -7.93
N GLY A 156 -1.78 6.37 -8.81
CA GLY A 156 -2.00 7.80 -8.62
C GLY A 156 -3.49 8.15 -8.57
N LEU A 157 -4.29 7.59 -9.48
CA LEU A 157 -5.75 7.75 -9.49
C LEU A 157 -6.40 7.16 -8.23
N ILE A 158 -5.97 5.95 -7.82
CA ILE A 158 -6.42 5.30 -6.57
C ILE A 158 -6.09 6.17 -5.35
N HIS A 159 -4.90 6.75 -5.33
CA HIS A 159 -4.48 7.65 -4.27
C HIS A 159 -5.33 8.93 -4.24
N PHE A 160 -5.59 9.54 -5.40
CA PHE A 160 -6.37 10.77 -5.51
C PHE A 160 -7.78 10.62 -4.93
N VAL A 161 -8.42 9.47 -5.16
CA VAL A 161 -9.80 9.20 -4.68
C VAL A 161 -9.86 8.69 -3.25
N SER A 162 -8.71 8.41 -2.64
CA SER A 162 -8.63 7.85 -1.29
C SER A 162 -9.24 8.76 -0.22
N ARG A 163 -9.58 8.16 0.93
CA ARG A 163 -10.24 8.84 2.05
C ARG A 163 -9.49 10.06 2.59
N GLN A 164 -8.15 10.04 2.54
CA GLN A 164 -7.32 11.15 3.02
C GLN A 164 -7.08 12.21 1.94
N ALA A 165 -7.37 11.89 0.67
CA ALA A 165 -7.26 12.79 -0.47
C ALA A 165 -8.65 13.39 -0.78
N MET A 166 -9.16 13.24 -2.00
CA MET A 166 -10.44 13.84 -2.41
C MET A 166 -11.67 13.11 -1.85
N ASN A 167 -11.48 11.96 -1.18
CA ASN A 167 -12.52 11.18 -0.51
C ASN A 167 -13.75 10.91 -1.40
N ILE A 168 -13.52 10.26 -2.55
CA ILE A 168 -14.58 9.94 -3.51
C ILE A 168 -15.13 8.56 -3.20
N ASP A 169 -16.15 8.53 -2.34
CA ASP A 169 -16.80 7.30 -1.91
C ASP A 169 -17.37 6.50 -3.10
N GLY A 170 -17.06 5.20 -3.13
CA GLY A 170 -17.53 4.28 -4.17
C GLY A 170 -16.60 4.16 -5.37
N LEU A 171 -15.62 5.05 -5.55
CA LEU A 171 -14.60 4.96 -6.60
C LEU A 171 -13.34 4.21 -6.08
N GLY A 172 -13.47 2.90 -5.87
CA GLY A 172 -12.38 2.06 -5.35
C GLY A 172 -11.42 1.54 -6.43
N THR A 173 -10.36 0.84 -6.01
CA THR A 173 -9.31 0.26 -6.88
C THR A 173 -9.86 -0.43 -8.13
N LYS A 174 -10.77 -1.40 -7.97
CA LYS A 174 -11.34 -2.16 -9.10
C LYS A 174 -12.13 -1.31 -10.10
N ILE A 175 -12.72 -0.20 -9.66
CA ILE A 175 -13.46 0.69 -10.57
C ILE A 175 -12.49 1.61 -11.29
N ILE A 176 -11.47 2.14 -10.61
CA ILE A 176 -10.39 2.90 -11.25
C ILE A 176 -9.68 2.05 -12.32
N GLU A 177 -9.32 0.82 -11.99
CA GLU A 177 -8.72 -0.13 -12.96
C GLU A 177 -9.62 -0.31 -14.18
N GLN A 178 -10.91 -0.58 -13.98
CA GLN A 178 -11.87 -0.72 -15.08
C GLN A 178 -12.01 0.56 -15.92
N LEU A 179 -12.12 1.72 -15.29
CA LEU A 179 -12.22 3.01 -15.99
C LEU A 179 -10.98 3.26 -16.84
N TYR A 180 -9.80 2.99 -16.30
CA TYR A 180 -8.53 3.14 -16.99
C TYR A 180 -8.40 2.15 -18.16
N HIS A 181 -8.71 0.86 -17.93
CA HIS A 181 -8.64 -0.18 -18.96
C HIS A 181 -9.64 0.01 -20.10
N ASN A 182 -10.83 0.57 -19.82
CA ASN A 182 -11.82 0.93 -20.83
C ASN A 182 -11.54 2.31 -21.47
N HIS A 183 -10.39 2.93 -21.17
CA HIS A 183 -9.96 4.24 -21.68
C HIS A 183 -10.93 5.39 -21.38
N LEU A 184 -11.73 5.26 -20.32
CA LEU A 184 -12.66 6.30 -19.86
C LEU A 184 -11.95 7.38 -19.05
N ILE A 185 -10.83 7.04 -18.40
CA ILE A 185 -9.96 7.99 -17.71
C ILE A 185 -8.48 7.72 -18.04
N LYS A 186 -7.68 8.78 -18.06
CA LYS A 186 -6.23 8.74 -18.23
C LYS A 186 -5.53 9.48 -17.10
N ASP A 187 -6.14 10.55 -16.60
CA ASP A 187 -5.65 11.34 -15.48
C ASP A 187 -6.75 11.73 -14.49
N VAL A 188 -6.38 12.48 -13.45
CA VAL A 188 -7.28 12.88 -12.37
C VAL A 188 -8.38 13.85 -12.83
N ALA A 189 -8.17 14.60 -13.90
CA ALA A 189 -9.15 15.56 -14.40
C ALA A 189 -10.31 14.83 -15.08
N ASP A 190 -10.02 13.75 -15.82
CA ASP A 190 -11.03 12.93 -16.50
C ASP A 190 -12.11 12.41 -15.55
N ILE A 191 -11.77 12.16 -14.28
CA ILE A 191 -12.73 11.72 -13.25
C ILE A 191 -13.92 12.68 -13.15
N PHE A 192 -13.70 13.99 -13.30
CA PHE A 192 -14.74 15.01 -13.15
C PHE A 192 -15.61 15.19 -14.40
N TYR A 193 -15.27 14.52 -15.49
CA TYR A 193 -16.05 14.51 -16.74
C TYR A 193 -16.86 13.22 -16.93
N LEU A 194 -16.68 12.22 -16.05
CA LEU A 194 -17.45 10.99 -16.09
C LEU A 194 -18.94 11.27 -15.94
N THR A 195 -19.73 10.64 -16.81
CA THR A 195 -21.18 10.64 -16.74
C THR A 195 -21.70 9.35 -16.11
N LYS A 196 -22.97 9.33 -15.72
CA LYS A 196 -23.60 8.10 -15.19
C LYS A 196 -23.56 7.00 -16.25
N GLU A 197 -23.76 7.38 -17.51
CA GLU A 197 -23.81 6.52 -18.69
C GLU A 197 -22.47 5.82 -18.93
N ASP A 198 -21.34 6.47 -18.64
CA ASP A 198 -20.01 5.87 -18.74
C ASP A 198 -19.77 4.77 -17.70
N LEU A 199 -20.43 4.86 -16.53
CA LEU A 199 -20.25 3.92 -15.43
C LEU A 199 -21.10 2.66 -15.58
N LEU A 200 -22.30 2.76 -16.16
CA LEU A 200 -23.26 1.66 -16.26
C LEU A 200 -22.73 0.39 -16.96
N PRO A 201 -21.88 0.48 -18.01
CA PRO A 201 -21.29 -0.69 -18.64
C PRO A 201 -20.27 -1.45 -17.78
N LEU A 202 -19.80 -0.86 -16.67
CA LEU A 202 -18.78 -1.47 -15.83
C LEU A 202 -19.32 -2.67 -15.05
N GLU A 203 -18.43 -3.63 -14.77
CA GLU A 203 -18.79 -4.82 -14.03
C GLU A 203 -19.27 -4.47 -12.61
N ARG A 204 -20.39 -5.08 -12.21
CA ARG A 204 -21.01 -4.84 -10.89
C ARG A 204 -21.36 -3.36 -10.66
N MET A 205 -21.73 -2.66 -11.73
CA MET A 205 -22.33 -1.33 -11.66
C MET A 205 -23.85 -1.40 -11.81
N GLY A 206 -24.56 -0.90 -10.80
CA GLY A 206 -26.01 -0.69 -10.87
C GLY A 206 -26.33 0.80 -10.86
N GLU A 207 -27.49 1.20 -11.35
CA GLU A 207 -27.87 2.62 -11.51
C GLU A 207 -27.69 3.45 -10.24
N LYS A 208 -28.12 2.91 -9.09
CA LYS A 208 -27.97 3.59 -7.79
C LYS A 208 -26.51 3.81 -7.42
N LYS A 209 -25.65 2.82 -7.69
CA LYS A 209 -24.22 2.89 -7.40
C LYS A 209 -23.52 3.89 -8.32
N ALA A 210 -23.84 3.87 -9.62
CA ALA A 210 -23.35 4.86 -10.57
C ALA A 210 -23.74 6.27 -10.15
N GLN A 211 -25.02 6.49 -9.78
CA GLN A 211 -25.47 7.80 -9.30
C GLN A 211 -24.75 8.25 -8.02
N ASN A 212 -24.52 7.32 -7.08
CA ASN A 212 -23.79 7.64 -5.85
C ASN A 212 -22.34 8.07 -6.14
N ILE A 213 -21.68 7.43 -7.11
CA ILE A 213 -20.33 7.79 -7.54
C ILE A 213 -20.31 9.19 -8.15
N ILE A 214 -21.24 9.51 -9.08
CA ILE A 214 -21.35 10.86 -9.67
C ILE A 214 -21.58 11.91 -8.58
N ASN A 215 -22.48 11.63 -7.62
CA ASN A 215 -22.72 12.53 -6.50
C ASN A 215 -21.47 12.72 -5.62
N ALA A 216 -20.68 11.66 -5.40
CA ALA A 216 -19.43 11.73 -4.65
C ALA A 216 -18.36 12.55 -5.39
N ILE A 217 -18.27 12.39 -6.71
CA ILE A 217 -17.37 13.19 -7.57
C ILE A 217 -17.74 14.67 -7.46
N GLU A 218 -19.02 15.03 -7.62
CA GLU A 218 -19.47 16.42 -7.47
C GLU A 218 -19.17 16.99 -6.08
N LYS A 219 -19.45 16.22 -5.02
CA LYS A 219 -19.14 16.61 -3.65
C LYS A 219 -17.65 16.85 -3.43
N SER A 220 -16.79 16.05 -4.07
CA SER A 220 -15.34 16.16 -3.91
C SER A 220 -14.75 17.46 -4.45
N LYS A 221 -15.44 18.15 -5.37
CA LYS A 221 -15.00 19.46 -5.89
C LYS A 221 -14.93 20.54 -4.82
N ALA A 222 -15.62 20.36 -3.69
CA ALA A 222 -15.62 21.29 -2.54
C ALA A 222 -14.57 20.95 -1.47
N GLN A 223 -13.67 19.97 -1.71
CA GLN A 223 -12.60 19.63 -0.77
C GLN A 223 -11.59 20.78 -0.61
N SER A 224 -10.95 20.84 0.55
CA SER A 224 -9.94 21.85 0.85
C SER A 224 -8.65 21.66 0.03
N LEU A 225 -7.86 22.72 -0.07
CA LEU A 225 -6.59 22.72 -0.80
C LEU A 225 -5.61 21.65 -0.28
N GLU A 226 -5.58 21.42 1.04
CA GLU A 226 -4.71 20.38 1.63
C GLU A 226 -5.02 18.97 1.10
N HIS A 227 -6.32 18.66 0.90
CA HIS A 227 -6.78 17.38 0.38
C HIS A 227 -6.43 17.24 -1.11
N LEU A 228 -6.58 18.32 -1.87
CA LEU A 228 -6.17 18.37 -3.27
C LEU A 228 -4.65 18.16 -3.41
N LEU A 229 -3.85 18.93 -2.67
CA LEU A 229 -2.39 18.83 -2.67
C LEU A 229 -1.93 17.43 -2.30
N PHE A 230 -2.50 16.84 -1.25
CA PHE A 230 -2.21 15.46 -0.89
C PHE A 230 -2.63 14.48 -1.98
N GLY A 231 -3.81 14.64 -2.57
CA GLY A 231 -4.35 13.79 -3.63
C GLY A 231 -3.53 13.79 -4.91
N LEU A 232 -2.88 14.90 -5.27
CA LEU A 232 -1.99 14.99 -6.42
C LEU A 232 -0.75 14.09 -6.30
N GLY A 233 -0.47 13.55 -5.10
CA GLY A 233 0.56 12.53 -4.92
C GLY A 233 1.99 13.03 -5.16
N ILE A 234 2.22 14.34 -5.01
CA ILE A 234 3.53 14.98 -5.19
C ILE A 234 4.55 14.32 -4.25
N ARG A 235 5.73 14.00 -4.79
CA ARG A 235 6.79 13.33 -4.03
C ARG A 235 7.16 14.15 -2.78
N HIS A 236 7.29 13.46 -1.64
CA HIS A 236 7.51 14.03 -0.30
C HIS A 236 6.36 14.87 0.28
N LEU A 237 5.26 15.04 -0.45
CA LEU A 237 4.07 15.75 0.00
C LEU A 237 3.09 14.80 0.71
N GLY A 238 3.35 14.51 1.97
CA GLY A 238 2.39 13.79 2.83
C GLY A 238 1.30 14.71 3.39
N VAL A 239 0.26 14.14 4.01
CA VAL A 239 -0.89 14.87 4.59
C VAL A 239 -0.46 16.11 5.39
N LYS A 240 0.56 15.97 6.24
CA LYS A 240 1.06 17.09 7.06
C LYS A 240 1.65 18.21 6.20
N ALA A 241 2.50 17.87 5.22
CA ALA A 241 3.14 18.86 4.36
C ALA A 241 2.10 19.58 3.50
N SER A 242 1.12 18.85 2.97
CA SER A 242 0.00 19.41 2.22
C SER A 242 -0.82 20.39 3.04
N ARG A 243 -1.08 20.10 4.32
CA ARG A 243 -1.78 21.02 5.21
C ARG A 243 -0.99 22.29 5.48
N VAL A 244 0.30 22.15 5.83
CA VAL A 244 1.16 23.32 6.10
C VAL A 244 1.21 24.25 4.89
N LEU A 245 1.36 23.70 3.68
CA LEU A 245 1.40 24.50 2.45
C LEU A 245 0.05 25.12 2.06
N ALA A 246 -1.06 24.57 2.55
CA ALA A 246 -2.39 25.13 2.31
C ALA A 246 -2.76 26.24 3.31
N GLU A 247 -2.03 26.34 4.43
CA GLU A 247 -2.19 27.36 5.47
C GLU A 247 -1.35 28.63 5.18
N GLU A 248 -0.35 28.55 4.29
CA GLU A 248 0.45 29.68 3.79
C GLU A 248 -0.24 30.42 2.62
#